data_AF-A0AAU1QV29-F1
#
_entry.id   AF-A0AAU1QV29-F1
#
_cell.length_a   1.000
_cell.length_b   1.000
_cell.length_c   1.000
_cell.angle_alpha   90.00
_cell.angle_beta   90.00
_cell.angle_gamma   90.00
#
_symmetry.space_group_name_H-M   'P 1'
#
loop_
_entity.id
_entity.type
_entity.pdbx_description
1 polymer ?
#
loop_
_entity_poly.entity_id
_entity_poly.type
_entity_poly.pdbx_seq_one_letter_code
_entity_poly.pdbx_strand_id
1 'polypeptide(L)'
;MYFRRHHSPVRGLRACGTLLAAAGLLMSACSPGSSGSTHTTDVSLAALPRATPANLSSYYGQSLTWRECGVPGFECTTMKAPLDYAKPDAGDVKLAVARKKATGPGKRLGSLLVNPGGPGGSAISYLQSYAALGYPAAVRARYDMVAVDPRGVGRSEPVECLDGKQMDAFTQTDVTPDDQAETNELSAAFKKYAAGCESKSGQVLPYVSTIEAARDMDILRAALGDDKLNYVGASYGTFLGATYAGLYPERVGRMVLDGAMDPTLSAKEMNRDQTAGFETAFQSFAKDCVRHPDCPLGTGSAADASRRLKSFFTELDRTPIPTGDPSGRKLGEALATTGVIAAMYDEGEWAQLRSALSSAIKNKDGAGLLALSDSYYERGGDGTYANLMAANAAVNCLDLPPAFKSPNDVKAALPSFEKASPVFGDAFAWLALNCTYWPVKATGEPHRIEAKGAAPIVVVGTTRDPATPYRWAQALAGQLDSGTLLTYVGDGHTAYGRGSACIDSAINTYLLDGTPPNDGKRCS
;
A
#
# COMPACT_ATOMS: atom_id res chain seq x y z
N MET A 1 -46.44 41.12 12.57
CA MET A 1 -47.25 41.26 13.81
C MET A 1 -46.27 41.05 14.97
N TYR A 2 -46.15 41.88 16.03
CA TYR A 2 -47.12 42.30 17.06
C TYR A 2 -47.75 41.09 17.78
N PHE A 3 -47.72 40.89 19.11
CA PHE A 3 -47.14 41.58 20.29
C PHE A 3 -46.17 40.61 21.05
N ARG A 4 -45.26 40.95 22.00
CA ARG A 4 -45.32 41.70 23.30
C ARG A 4 -46.27 41.02 24.34
N ARG A 5 -46.00 40.93 25.66
CA ARG A 5 -44.95 41.55 26.53
C ARG A 5 -44.87 40.92 27.96
N HIS A 6 -43.84 41.33 28.72
CA HIS A 6 -43.74 41.45 30.21
C HIS A 6 -43.47 40.19 31.08
N HIS A 7 -42.82 40.26 32.27
CA HIS A 7 -42.31 41.41 33.09
C HIS A 7 -40.91 41.16 33.72
N SER A 8 -40.27 42.24 34.22
CA SER A 8 -39.20 42.26 35.23
C SER A 8 -39.35 43.53 36.10
N PRO A 9 -38.84 43.56 37.34
CA PRO A 9 -37.64 44.35 37.69
C PRO A 9 -36.66 43.48 38.57
N VAL A 10 -35.65 43.91 39.34
CA VAL A 10 -35.22 45.22 39.90
C VAL A 10 -33.70 45.46 39.67
N ARG A 11 -32.86 45.68 40.70
CA ARG A 11 -31.44 46.10 40.62
C ARG A 11 -30.64 45.77 41.89
N GLY A 12 -29.33 45.53 41.71
CA GLY A 12 -28.24 45.89 42.65
C GLY A 12 -27.26 46.86 41.94
N LEU A 13 -26.47 47.66 42.68
CA LEU A 13 -25.67 48.76 42.09
C LEU A 13 -24.57 49.29 43.04
N ARG A 14 -23.27 49.21 42.65
CA ARG A 14 -22.10 50.09 43.01
C ARG A 14 -20.75 49.40 42.66
N ALA A 15 -19.59 50.07 42.51
CA ALA A 15 -19.22 51.31 41.77
C ALA A 15 -17.69 51.61 41.92
N CYS A 16 -17.00 52.01 40.82
CA CYS A 16 -15.67 52.66 40.75
C CYS A 16 -14.42 51.89 41.29
N GLY A 17 -13.18 52.14 40.83
CA GLY A 17 -12.71 53.04 39.76
C GLY A 17 -11.19 53.00 39.46
N THR A 18 -10.82 53.78 38.44
CA THR A 18 -9.50 54.28 37.93
C THR A 18 -8.43 54.70 38.98
N LEU A 19 -7.11 54.89 38.73
CA LEU A 19 -6.24 55.03 37.51
C LEU A 19 -4.72 54.91 37.86
N LEU A 20 -3.84 54.92 36.83
CA LEU A 20 -2.44 55.42 36.77
C LEU A 20 -1.21 54.67 37.36
N ALA A 21 -0.46 54.08 36.42
CA ALA A 21 0.99 53.93 36.21
C ALA A 21 2.07 54.64 37.08
N ALA A 22 3.20 53.94 37.24
CA ALA A 22 4.59 54.46 37.13
C ALA A 22 5.54 53.31 36.66
N ALA A 23 6.76 53.61 36.19
CA ALA A 23 7.62 52.65 35.47
C ALA A 23 8.92 52.26 36.19
N GLY A 24 9.51 51.11 35.80
CA GLY A 24 10.82 50.65 36.23
C GLY A 24 11.39 49.59 35.27
N LEU A 25 12.29 50.00 34.37
CA LEU A 25 12.91 49.13 33.36
C LEU A 25 14.17 48.43 33.90
N LEU A 26 14.25 47.12 33.74
CA LEU A 26 15.50 46.39 33.48
C LEU A 26 15.22 45.24 32.50
N MET A 27 16.13 45.01 31.55
CA MET A 27 15.98 43.96 30.53
C MET A 27 16.74 42.70 30.93
N SER A 28 16.15 41.54 30.62
CA SER A 28 16.84 40.29 30.31
C SER A 28 16.00 39.52 29.29
N ALA A 29 16.60 39.07 28.20
CA ALA A 29 15.88 38.51 27.06
C ALA A 29 15.93 36.98 27.03
N CYS A 30 14.76 36.34 26.84
CA CYS A 30 14.62 35.00 26.29
C CYS A 30 13.47 35.00 25.27
N SER A 31 13.69 34.36 24.12
CA SER A 31 12.76 34.33 22.99
C SER A 31 11.52 33.47 23.25
N PRO A 32 10.38 33.71 22.56
CA PRO A 32 9.15 32.95 22.78
C PRO A 32 9.28 31.49 22.32
N GLY A 33 8.83 30.56 23.15
CA GLY A 33 8.62 29.18 22.76
C GLY A 33 7.36 29.05 21.91
N SER A 34 7.52 28.92 20.59
CA SER A 34 6.40 28.59 19.70
C SER A 34 5.79 27.25 20.09
N SER A 35 4.46 27.22 20.29
CA SER A 35 3.72 25.96 20.37
C SER A 35 3.89 25.20 19.06
N GLY A 36 4.27 23.92 19.13
CA GLY A 36 4.56 23.12 17.94
C GLY A 36 3.33 22.96 17.05
N SER A 37 3.34 23.60 15.88
CA SER A 37 2.40 23.27 14.81
C SER A 37 2.66 21.84 14.36
N THR A 38 1.60 21.07 14.14
CA THR A 38 1.69 19.89 13.28
C THR A 38 2.20 20.31 11.91
N HIS A 39 3.26 19.67 11.42
CA HIS A 39 3.79 19.89 10.08
C HIS A 39 2.90 19.18 9.05
N THR A 40 1.81 19.83 8.63
CA THR A 40 1.21 19.53 7.33
C THR A 40 2.23 19.89 6.25
N THR A 41 2.65 18.93 5.44
CA THR A 41 3.59 19.18 4.33
C THR A 41 2.88 19.94 3.22
N ASP A 42 3.05 21.26 3.22
CA ASP A 42 2.45 22.19 2.23
C ASP A 42 3.17 22.15 0.86
N VAL A 43 3.97 21.12 0.63
CA VAL A 43 4.67 20.85 -0.63
C VAL A 43 3.81 19.89 -1.46
N SER A 44 3.27 20.38 -2.58
CA SER A 44 2.67 19.51 -3.60
C SER A 44 3.72 19.03 -4.59
N LEU A 45 3.54 17.81 -5.09
CA LEU A 45 4.21 17.33 -6.30
C LEU A 45 3.93 18.28 -7.47
N ALA A 46 4.99 18.67 -8.19
CA ALA A 46 4.91 19.59 -9.31
C ALA A 46 4.73 18.83 -10.64
N ALA A 47 3.83 19.32 -11.50
CA ALA A 47 3.65 18.80 -12.85
C ALA A 47 4.88 19.06 -13.74
N LEU A 48 5.20 18.08 -14.58
CA LEU A 48 6.27 18.20 -15.57
C LEU A 48 5.80 19.02 -16.79
N PRO A 49 6.72 19.65 -17.55
CA PRO A 49 6.36 20.35 -18.77
C PRO A 49 5.64 19.45 -19.78
N ARG A 50 4.56 19.96 -20.39
CA ARG A 50 3.76 19.24 -21.40
C ARG A 50 4.60 18.71 -22.58
N ALA A 51 5.68 19.41 -22.93
CA ALA A 51 6.59 19.01 -24.00
C ALA A 51 7.59 17.95 -23.50
N THR A 52 7.64 16.79 -24.17
CA THR A 52 8.63 15.75 -23.88
C THR A 52 10.05 16.29 -24.16
N PRO A 53 11.00 16.17 -23.20
CA PRO A 53 12.40 16.57 -23.39
C PRO A 53 13.06 15.91 -24.61
N ALA A 54 13.91 16.65 -25.33
CA ALA A 54 14.53 16.17 -26.57
C ALA A 54 15.38 14.91 -26.39
N ASN A 55 16.11 14.79 -25.27
CA ASN A 55 16.88 13.62 -24.87
C ASN A 55 16.03 12.41 -24.43
N LEU A 56 14.70 12.57 -24.31
CA LEU A 56 13.76 11.46 -24.09
C LEU A 56 13.00 11.05 -25.36
N SER A 57 13.13 11.81 -26.46
CA SER A 57 12.33 11.61 -27.68
C SER A 57 12.45 10.21 -28.31
N SER A 58 13.62 9.59 -28.22
CA SER A 58 13.89 8.21 -28.66
C SER A 58 13.01 7.17 -27.95
N TYR A 59 12.81 7.30 -26.65
CA TYR A 59 11.97 6.40 -25.86
C TYR A 59 10.48 6.60 -26.17
N TYR A 60 10.02 7.85 -26.32
CA TYR A 60 8.62 8.14 -26.64
C TYR A 60 8.24 7.77 -28.09
N GLY A 61 9.21 7.72 -29.01
CA GLY A 61 9.04 7.28 -30.40
C GLY A 61 9.27 5.78 -30.65
N GLN A 62 9.50 4.96 -29.61
CA GLN A 62 9.85 3.55 -29.80
C GLN A 62 8.66 2.71 -30.30
N SER A 63 8.91 1.82 -31.26
CA SER A 63 7.91 0.87 -31.76
C SER A 63 8.02 -0.47 -31.03
N LEU A 64 6.94 -0.89 -30.37
CA LEU A 64 6.91 -2.14 -29.60
C LEU A 64 6.64 -3.36 -30.50
N THR A 65 7.61 -4.28 -30.57
CA THR A 65 7.46 -5.56 -31.28
C THR A 65 6.84 -6.60 -30.36
N TRP A 66 5.61 -7.01 -30.68
CA TRP A 66 4.82 -7.95 -29.87
C TRP A 66 5.02 -9.40 -30.32
N ARG A 67 5.02 -10.33 -29.35
CA ARG A 67 5.07 -11.79 -29.54
C ARG A 67 4.07 -12.47 -28.58
N GLU A 68 3.69 -13.72 -28.82
CA GLU A 68 2.88 -14.48 -27.84
C GLU A 68 3.59 -14.58 -26.48
N CYS A 69 2.85 -14.45 -25.38
CA CYS A 69 3.37 -14.59 -24.01
C CYS A 69 3.57 -16.06 -23.56
N GLY A 70 3.07 -17.04 -24.32
CA GLY A 70 2.88 -18.42 -23.84
C GLY A 70 1.58 -18.62 -23.02
N VAL A 71 0.82 -17.56 -22.77
CA VAL A 71 -0.53 -17.59 -22.18
C VAL A 71 -1.55 -17.25 -23.28
N PRO A 72 -2.58 -18.06 -23.54
CA PRO A 72 -3.44 -17.89 -24.71
C PRO A 72 -4.11 -16.50 -24.84
N GLY A 73 -3.84 -15.83 -25.97
CA GLY A 73 -4.40 -14.52 -26.31
C GLY A 73 -3.73 -13.34 -25.59
N PHE A 74 -2.56 -13.55 -24.97
CA PHE A 74 -1.74 -12.48 -24.40
C PHE A 74 -0.49 -12.25 -25.25
N GLU A 75 -0.25 -11.00 -25.62
CA GLU A 75 0.93 -10.56 -26.34
C GLU A 75 1.91 -9.88 -25.37
N CYS A 76 3.19 -10.21 -25.47
CA CYS A 76 4.28 -9.72 -24.65
C CYS A 76 5.29 -8.94 -25.51
N THR A 77 5.95 -7.95 -24.91
CA THR A 77 7.03 -7.16 -25.52
C THR A 77 7.99 -6.66 -24.44
N THR A 78 9.04 -5.94 -24.85
CA THR A 78 10.00 -5.30 -23.97
C THR A 78 10.16 -3.85 -24.40
N MET A 79 9.81 -2.93 -23.51
CA MET A 79 9.98 -1.49 -23.68
C MET A 79 11.32 -1.06 -23.07
N LYS A 80 11.93 0.00 -23.62
CA LYS A 80 13.06 0.71 -23.02
C LYS A 80 12.59 1.96 -22.28
N ALA A 81 13.24 2.27 -21.18
CA ALA A 81 13.19 3.58 -20.52
C ALA A 81 14.57 3.96 -19.97
N PRO A 82 14.86 5.23 -19.66
CA PRO A 82 16.09 5.61 -18.98
C PRO A 82 16.26 4.89 -17.65
N LEU A 83 17.47 4.43 -17.34
CA LEU A 83 17.84 4.03 -15.97
C LEU A 83 17.74 5.25 -15.04
N ASP A 84 18.51 6.29 -15.35
CA ASP A 84 18.51 7.59 -14.68
C ASP A 84 17.81 8.64 -15.56
N TYR A 85 16.63 9.12 -15.15
CA TYR A 85 15.92 10.18 -15.87
C TYR A 85 16.63 11.54 -15.87
N ALA A 86 17.54 11.79 -14.93
CA ALA A 86 18.41 12.98 -14.94
C ALA A 86 19.63 12.80 -15.85
N LYS A 87 19.96 11.57 -16.28
CA LYS A 87 21.03 11.25 -17.23
C LYS A 87 20.61 10.18 -18.24
N PRO A 88 19.68 10.44 -19.19
CA PRO A 88 19.13 9.41 -20.06
C PRO A 88 20.14 8.67 -20.94
N ASP A 89 21.29 9.29 -21.24
CA ASP A 89 22.39 8.69 -22.00
C ASP A 89 23.26 7.70 -21.17
N ALA A 90 23.00 7.56 -19.86
CA ALA A 90 23.76 6.69 -18.97
C ALA A 90 23.38 5.19 -19.07
N GLY A 91 22.22 4.87 -19.65
CA GLY A 91 21.78 3.49 -19.89
C GLY A 91 20.26 3.29 -19.88
N ASP A 92 19.81 2.19 -20.49
CA ASP A 92 18.40 1.77 -20.51
C ASP A 92 18.09 0.78 -19.37
N VAL A 93 16.88 0.87 -18.80
CA VAL A 93 16.20 -0.30 -18.20
C VAL A 93 15.30 -0.98 -19.24
N LYS A 94 15.19 -2.31 -19.16
CA LYS A 94 14.27 -3.12 -19.97
C LYS A 94 13.03 -3.45 -19.16
N LEU A 95 11.89 -2.95 -19.61
CA LEU A 95 10.61 -3.12 -18.93
C LEU A 95 9.76 -4.14 -19.69
N ALA A 96 9.42 -5.24 -19.04
CA ALA A 96 8.50 -6.23 -19.59
C ALA A 96 7.09 -5.64 -19.63
N VAL A 97 6.43 -5.79 -20.78
CA VAL A 97 5.05 -5.34 -20.99
C VAL A 97 4.24 -6.49 -21.56
N ALA A 98 3.03 -6.71 -21.04
CA ALA A 98 2.06 -7.65 -21.58
C ALA A 98 0.73 -6.95 -21.88
N ARG A 99 -0.01 -7.46 -22.87
CA ARG A 99 -1.37 -7.02 -23.17
C ARG A 99 -2.29 -8.17 -23.57
N LYS A 100 -3.59 -7.97 -23.37
CA LYS A 100 -4.67 -8.75 -23.97
C LYS A 100 -5.57 -7.80 -24.75
N LYS A 101 -5.68 -8.02 -26.06
CA LYS A 101 -6.42 -7.12 -26.96
C LYS A 101 -7.93 -7.12 -26.66
N ALA A 102 -8.57 -5.98 -26.91
CA ALA A 102 -10.02 -5.86 -26.95
C ALA A 102 -10.59 -6.85 -27.99
N THR A 103 -11.52 -7.71 -27.57
CA THR A 103 -12.06 -8.81 -28.39
C THR A 103 -13.59 -8.89 -28.37
N GLY A 104 -14.27 -7.93 -27.73
CA GLY A 104 -15.72 -7.87 -27.64
C GLY A 104 -16.35 -6.78 -28.54
N PRO A 105 -17.68 -6.61 -28.47
CA PRO A 105 -18.40 -5.69 -29.34
C PRO A 105 -18.18 -4.21 -28.93
N GLY A 106 -18.10 -3.34 -29.94
CA GLY A 106 -18.03 -1.88 -29.80
C GLY A 106 -16.68 -1.28 -30.21
N LYS A 107 -16.57 0.06 -30.18
CA LYS A 107 -15.34 0.79 -30.55
C LYS A 107 -14.30 0.69 -29.42
N ARG A 108 -13.05 0.31 -29.74
CA ARG A 108 -11.87 0.40 -28.84
C ARG A 108 -11.80 1.81 -28.21
N LEU A 109 -11.62 1.85 -26.89
CA LEU A 109 -11.54 3.07 -26.08
C LEU A 109 -10.10 3.53 -25.78
N GLY A 110 -9.14 2.63 -25.93
CA GLY A 110 -7.73 2.86 -25.61
C GLY A 110 -7.08 1.57 -25.11
N SER A 111 -5.87 1.70 -24.55
CA SER A 111 -5.36 0.75 -23.55
C SER A 111 -5.89 1.10 -22.17
N LEU A 112 -6.04 0.10 -21.30
CA LEU A 112 -6.26 0.23 -19.87
C LEU A 112 -5.08 -0.43 -19.15
N LEU A 113 -4.19 0.39 -18.57
CA LEU A 113 -3.11 -0.13 -17.74
C LEU A 113 -3.68 -0.59 -16.39
N VAL A 114 -3.14 -1.69 -15.87
CA VAL A 114 -3.49 -2.21 -14.54
C VAL A 114 -2.25 -2.42 -13.68
N ASN A 115 -2.37 -2.24 -12.37
CA ASN A 115 -1.30 -2.52 -11.40
C ASN A 115 -1.88 -3.05 -10.08
N PRO A 116 -1.35 -4.15 -9.49
CA PRO A 116 -1.84 -4.74 -8.25
C PRO A 116 -1.36 -4.02 -6.98
N GLY A 117 -0.33 -3.17 -7.09
CA GLY A 117 0.33 -2.56 -5.96
C GLY A 117 1.48 -3.39 -5.39
N GLY A 118 1.44 -3.64 -4.07
CA GLY A 118 2.57 -4.11 -3.28
C GLY A 118 3.21 -2.97 -2.47
N PRO A 119 4.25 -2.24 -2.94
CA PRO A 119 4.97 -2.41 -4.21
C PRO A 119 5.62 -3.79 -4.36
N GLY A 120 6.02 -4.13 -5.59
CA GLY A 120 6.64 -5.40 -5.93
C GLY A 120 5.70 -6.46 -6.54
N GLY A 121 4.39 -6.24 -6.59
CA GLY A 121 3.47 -7.16 -7.26
C GLY A 121 3.66 -7.13 -8.78
N SER A 122 3.90 -8.28 -9.41
CA SER A 122 4.01 -8.38 -10.87
C SER A 122 2.69 -8.03 -11.53
N ALA A 123 2.65 -6.87 -12.18
CA ALA A 123 1.48 -6.40 -12.90
C ALA A 123 1.16 -7.27 -14.13
N ILE A 124 2.16 -7.89 -14.77
CA ILE A 124 1.94 -8.88 -15.83
C ILE A 124 1.25 -10.12 -15.27
N SER A 125 1.69 -10.64 -14.12
CA SER A 125 1.04 -11.79 -13.49
C SER A 125 -0.40 -11.46 -13.08
N TYR A 126 -0.63 -10.29 -12.46
CA TYR A 126 -1.97 -9.78 -12.12
C TYR A 126 -2.88 -9.58 -13.35
N LEU A 127 -2.32 -9.10 -14.47
CA LEU A 127 -3.04 -9.00 -15.75
C LEU A 127 -3.46 -10.38 -16.25
N GLN A 128 -2.57 -11.36 -16.16
CA GLN A 128 -2.77 -12.72 -16.70
C GLN A 128 -3.71 -13.58 -15.84
N SER A 129 -3.64 -13.47 -14.51
CA SER A 129 -4.48 -14.24 -13.58
C SER A 129 -5.82 -13.58 -13.26
N TYR A 130 -5.85 -12.26 -13.06
CA TYR A 130 -7.02 -11.53 -12.59
C TYR A 130 -7.54 -10.53 -13.61
N ALA A 131 -6.86 -9.41 -13.86
CA ALA A 131 -7.49 -8.25 -14.48
C ALA A 131 -7.98 -8.49 -15.92
N ALA A 132 -7.25 -9.22 -16.76
CA ALA A 132 -7.69 -9.51 -18.13
C ALA A 132 -8.65 -10.73 -18.25
N LEU A 133 -9.09 -11.29 -17.13
CA LEU A 133 -10.05 -12.40 -17.04
C LEU A 133 -11.27 -12.04 -16.20
N GLY A 134 -11.06 -11.63 -14.94
CA GLY A 134 -12.07 -11.34 -13.93
C GLY A 134 -12.71 -9.95 -14.01
N TYR A 135 -12.04 -8.93 -14.54
CA TYR A 135 -12.69 -7.61 -14.70
C TYR A 135 -13.96 -7.74 -15.56
N PRO A 136 -15.00 -6.92 -15.31
CA PRO A 136 -16.27 -6.97 -16.03
C PRO A 136 -16.11 -7.05 -17.55
N ALA A 137 -16.81 -7.99 -18.17
CA ALA A 137 -16.64 -8.32 -19.59
C ALA A 137 -16.86 -7.12 -20.54
N ALA A 138 -17.72 -6.17 -20.15
CA ALA A 138 -17.94 -4.93 -20.89
C ALA A 138 -16.70 -4.03 -20.98
N VAL A 139 -15.85 -3.98 -19.94
CA VAL A 139 -14.58 -3.22 -19.95
C VAL A 139 -13.56 -3.94 -20.84
N ARG A 140 -13.37 -5.24 -20.65
CA ARG A 140 -12.47 -6.08 -21.47
C ARG A 140 -12.88 -6.19 -22.94
N ALA A 141 -14.15 -5.94 -23.26
CA ALA A 141 -14.63 -5.86 -24.64
C ALA A 141 -14.15 -4.59 -25.37
N ARG A 142 -13.74 -3.55 -24.63
CA ARG A 142 -13.56 -2.19 -25.15
C ARG A 142 -12.15 -1.62 -24.96
N TYR A 143 -11.35 -2.21 -24.06
CA TYR A 143 -9.96 -1.85 -23.82
C TYR A 143 -9.00 -2.97 -24.21
N ASP A 144 -7.84 -2.60 -24.74
CA ASP A 144 -6.67 -3.47 -24.62
C ASP A 144 -6.23 -3.45 -23.16
N MET A 145 -6.33 -4.58 -22.47
CA MET A 145 -5.91 -4.71 -21.08
C MET A 145 -4.37 -4.82 -21.07
N VAL A 146 -3.66 -3.88 -20.46
CA VAL A 146 -2.19 -3.79 -20.51
C VAL A 146 -1.60 -3.79 -19.10
N ALA A 147 -0.42 -4.36 -18.95
CA ALA A 147 0.40 -4.18 -17.75
C ALA A 147 1.89 -4.08 -18.12
N VAL A 148 2.61 -3.30 -17.32
CA VAL A 148 4.07 -3.26 -17.28
C VAL A 148 4.48 -3.69 -15.88
N ASP A 149 5.33 -4.71 -15.78
CA ASP A 149 6.02 -4.98 -14.51
C ASP A 149 6.93 -3.75 -14.25
N PRO A 150 6.77 -3.00 -13.14
CA PRO A 150 7.61 -1.82 -12.90
C PRO A 150 9.10 -2.17 -12.85
N ARG A 151 9.97 -1.19 -13.07
CA ARG A 151 11.42 -1.35 -12.86
C ARG A 151 11.73 -1.96 -11.49
N GLY A 152 12.59 -2.98 -11.45
CA GLY A 152 12.88 -3.74 -10.23
C GLY A 152 11.86 -4.84 -9.88
N VAL A 153 10.78 -5.01 -10.64
CA VAL A 153 9.69 -5.95 -10.36
C VAL A 153 9.62 -7.06 -11.41
N GLY A 154 9.38 -8.30 -10.99
CA GLY A 154 9.00 -9.43 -11.85
C GLY A 154 9.98 -9.65 -13.00
N ARG A 155 9.56 -9.25 -14.21
CA ARG A 155 10.31 -9.47 -15.47
C ARG A 155 11.10 -8.23 -15.94
N SER A 156 11.16 -7.17 -15.14
CA SER A 156 11.70 -5.85 -15.50
C SER A 156 12.94 -5.46 -14.69
N GLU A 157 14.10 -6.02 -15.06
CA GLU A 157 15.39 -5.85 -14.35
C GLU A 157 15.23 -6.03 -12.81
N PRO A 158 14.78 -7.21 -12.34
CA PRO A 158 14.28 -7.40 -10.97
C PRO A 158 15.30 -7.10 -9.88
N VAL A 159 14.83 -6.55 -8.76
CA VAL A 159 15.59 -6.50 -7.51
C VAL A 159 15.61 -7.91 -6.92
N GLU A 160 16.81 -8.42 -6.64
CA GLU A 160 17.03 -9.65 -5.91
C GLU A 160 17.72 -9.35 -4.57
N CYS A 161 17.34 -10.07 -3.52
CA CYS A 161 17.95 -9.96 -2.19
C CYS A 161 18.35 -11.36 -1.70
N LEU A 162 17.88 -11.78 -0.54
CA LEU A 162 17.95 -13.18 -0.11
C LEU A 162 16.95 -14.03 -0.91
N ASP A 163 17.24 -15.32 -1.05
CA ASP A 163 16.36 -16.32 -1.69
C ASP A 163 16.56 -17.69 -1.03
N GLY A 164 15.63 -18.63 -1.27
CA GLY A 164 15.65 -19.99 -0.74
C GLY A 164 15.89 -20.03 0.76
N LYS A 165 16.83 -20.88 1.20
CA LYS A 165 17.18 -21.05 2.62
C LYS A 165 17.68 -19.76 3.32
N GLN A 166 18.13 -18.75 2.56
CA GLN A 166 18.49 -17.47 3.16
C GLN A 166 17.25 -16.61 3.47
N MET A 167 16.23 -16.69 2.60
CA MET A 167 14.95 -16.03 2.80
C MET A 167 14.05 -16.80 3.79
N ASP A 168 14.12 -18.13 3.82
CA ASP A 168 13.49 -18.96 4.86
C ASP A 168 13.99 -18.58 6.26
N ALA A 169 15.29 -18.29 6.42
CA ALA A 169 15.84 -17.85 7.70
C ALA A 169 15.41 -16.41 8.06
N PHE A 170 15.25 -15.53 7.07
CA PHE A 170 14.79 -14.16 7.27
C PHE A 170 13.30 -14.08 7.65
N THR A 171 12.45 -14.87 6.98
CA THR A 171 11.00 -14.94 7.26
C THR A 171 10.67 -15.68 8.56
N GLN A 172 11.59 -16.48 9.10
CA GLN A 172 11.51 -17.09 10.44
C GLN A 172 12.27 -16.30 11.53
N THR A 173 12.84 -15.12 11.22
CA THR A 173 13.44 -14.27 12.26
C THR A 173 12.34 -13.72 13.16
N ASP A 174 12.56 -13.71 14.47
CA ASP A 174 11.63 -13.07 15.41
C ASP A 174 11.49 -11.56 15.12
N VAL A 175 10.28 -11.06 15.28
CA VAL A 175 9.88 -9.65 15.07
C VAL A 175 9.30 -9.02 16.34
N THR A 176 9.38 -9.72 17.47
CA THR A 176 8.80 -9.38 18.78
C THR A 176 9.84 -9.51 19.90
N PRO A 177 11.04 -8.90 19.77
CA PRO A 177 12.19 -9.19 20.63
C PRO A 177 11.96 -8.78 22.10
N ASP A 178 11.83 -9.78 22.98
CA ASP A 178 11.72 -9.65 24.43
C ASP A 178 13.01 -9.02 25.02
N ASP A 179 14.17 -9.32 24.41
CA ASP A 179 15.49 -8.97 24.96
C ASP A 179 16.46 -8.23 23.98
N GLN A 180 17.68 -7.93 24.45
CA GLN A 180 18.70 -7.22 23.67
C GLN A 180 19.50 -8.12 22.71
N ALA A 181 19.57 -9.43 22.94
CA ALA A 181 20.12 -10.38 21.98
C ALA A 181 19.18 -10.55 20.77
N GLU A 182 17.87 -10.70 20.99
CA GLU A 182 16.86 -10.77 19.93
C GLU A 182 16.77 -9.43 19.16
N THR A 183 16.81 -8.29 19.88
CA THR A 183 16.96 -6.95 19.27
C THR A 183 18.18 -6.90 18.33
N ASN A 184 19.30 -7.55 18.69
CA ASN A 184 20.50 -7.61 17.88
C ASN A 184 20.38 -8.59 16.70
N GLU A 185 19.70 -9.72 16.86
CA GLU A 185 19.46 -10.72 15.81
C GLU A 185 18.57 -10.17 14.71
N LEU A 186 17.41 -9.57 15.05
CA LEU A 186 16.55 -8.88 14.09
C LEU A 186 17.29 -7.75 13.37
N SER A 187 18.07 -6.95 14.12
CA SER A 187 18.93 -5.91 13.53
C SER A 187 20.02 -6.48 12.61
N ALA A 188 20.47 -7.71 12.81
CA ALA A 188 21.42 -8.40 11.94
C ALA A 188 20.73 -9.01 10.71
N ALA A 189 19.51 -9.54 10.86
CA ALA A 189 18.69 -10.06 9.79
C ALA A 189 18.36 -8.97 8.75
N PHE A 190 17.90 -7.79 9.18
CA PHE A 190 17.67 -6.66 8.27
C PHE A 190 18.95 -6.19 7.56
N LYS A 191 20.09 -6.09 8.26
CA LYS A 191 21.39 -5.75 7.63
C LYS A 191 21.83 -6.78 6.60
N LYS A 192 21.66 -8.07 6.91
CA LYS A 192 21.97 -9.19 6.01
C LYS A 192 21.07 -9.18 4.77
N TYR A 193 19.79 -8.85 4.94
CA TYR A 193 18.85 -8.67 3.83
C TYR A 193 19.27 -7.52 2.93
N ALA A 194 19.48 -6.33 3.51
CA ALA A 194 19.90 -5.12 2.81
C ALA A 194 21.24 -5.29 2.05
N ALA A 195 22.23 -5.93 2.66
CA ALA A 195 23.51 -6.25 2.01
C ALA A 195 23.35 -7.29 0.88
N GLY A 196 22.39 -8.23 1.01
CA GLY A 196 22.00 -9.13 -0.08
C GLY A 196 21.44 -8.35 -1.29
N CYS A 197 20.56 -7.38 -1.04
CA CYS A 197 20.01 -6.50 -2.06
C CYS A 197 21.10 -5.63 -2.72
N GLU A 198 22.03 -5.07 -1.93
CA GLU A 198 23.16 -4.28 -2.43
C GLU A 198 24.05 -5.13 -3.35
N SER A 199 24.43 -6.33 -2.89
CA SER A 199 25.36 -7.21 -3.59
C SER A 199 24.81 -7.77 -4.91
N LYS A 200 23.49 -7.88 -5.07
CA LYS A 200 22.86 -8.40 -6.29
C LYS A 200 22.30 -7.31 -7.20
N SER A 201 21.75 -6.24 -6.63
CA SER A 201 20.93 -5.27 -7.37
C SER A 201 21.35 -3.82 -7.15
N GLY A 202 22.51 -3.54 -6.53
CA GLY A 202 23.00 -2.18 -6.26
C GLY A 202 23.11 -1.24 -7.47
N GLN A 203 23.11 -1.75 -8.71
CA GLN A 203 23.02 -0.92 -9.92
C GLN A 203 21.61 -0.37 -10.19
N VAL A 204 20.55 -1.11 -9.85
CA VAL A 204 19.15 -0.72 -10.09
C VAL A 204 18.49 -0.10 -8.85
N LEU A 205 18.93 -0.48 -7.63
CA LEU A 205 18.39 0.04 -6.36
C LEU A 205 18.23 1.57 -6.27
N PRO A 206 19.12 2.43 -6.84
CA PRO A 206 18.94 3.89 -6.78
C PRO A 206 17.83 4.45 -7.67
N TYR A 207 17.22 3.62 -8.52
CA TYR A 207 16.40 4.08 -9.64
C TYR A 207 14.99 3.48 -9.69
N VAL A 208 14.56 2.72 -8.67
CA VAL A 208 13.26 2.01 -8.64
C VAL A 208 12.08 2.83 -8.09
N SER A 209 12.24 4.15 -7.88
CA SER A 209 11.23 4.98 -7.19
C SER A 209 9.88 5.02 -7.92
N THR A 210 8.80 5.32 -7.19
CA THR A 210 7.47 5.58 -7.75
C THR A 210 7.50 6.67 -8.82
N ILE A 211 8.34 7.70 -8.67
CA ILE A 211 8.48 8.80 -9.64
C ILE A 211 9.06 8.28 -10.95
N GLU A 212 10.05 7.37 -10.91
CA GLU A 212 10.64 6.82 -12.13
C GLU A 212 9.66 5.87 -12.82
N ALA A 213 8.96 5.02 -12.06
CA ALA A 213 7.93 4.13 -12.57
C ALA A 213 6.73 4.89 -13.18
N ALA A 214 6.34 6.03 -12.61
CA ALA A 214 5.31 6.91 -13.18
C ALA A 214 5.74 7.56 -14.50
N ARG A 215 7.04 7.87 -14.67
CA ARG A 215 7.60 8.31 -15.96
C ARG A 215 7.62 7.19 -16.99
N ASP A 216 7.92 5.95 -16.58
CA ASP A 216 7.88 4.77 -17.45
C ASP A 216 6.47 4.50 -17.99
N MET A 217 5.44 4.68 -17.15
CA MET A 217 4.03 4.60 -17.57
C MET A 217 3.68 5.60 -18.67
N ASP A 218 4.31 6.78 -18.70
CA ASP A 218 4.06 7.79 -19.74
C ASP A 218 4.79 7.51 -21.06
N ILE A 219 5.97 6.89 -21.00
CA ILE A 219 6.64 6.30 -22.17
C ILE A 219 5.75 5.19 -22.74
N LEU A 220 5.20 4.30 -21.90
CA LEU A 220 4.36 3.21 -22.36
C LEU A 220 3.04 3.72 -22.98
N ARG A 221 2.39 4.70 -22.36
CA ARG A 221 1.21 5.37 -22.95
C ARG A 221 1.52 5.88 -24.38
N ALA A 222 2.66 6.52 -24.58
CA ALA A 222 3.09 6.99 -25.90
C ALA A 222 3.38 5.83 -26.88
N ALA A 223 4.12 4.81 -26.44
CA ALA A 223 4.49 3.65 -27.26
C ALA A 223 3.30 2.72 -27.61
N LEU A 224 2.18 2.83 -26.89
CA LEU A 224 0.89 2.21 -27.21
C LEU A 224 0.06 3.04 -28.21
N GLY A 225 0.42 4.30 -28.45
CA GLY A 225 -0.30 5.21 -29.34
C GLY A 225 -1.57 5.84 -28.75
N ASP A 226 -1.73 5.84 -27.42
CA ASP A 226 -2.89 6.46 -26.76
C ASP A 226 -2.55 7.89 -26.26
N ASP A 227 -3.39 8.89 -26.56
CA ASP A 227 -3.14 10.29 -26.15
C ASP A 227 -3.16 10.48 -24.62
N LYS A 228 -3.96 9.68 -23.91
CA LYS A 228 -4.20 9.75 -22.47
C LYS A 228 -4.11 8.36 -21.83
N LEU A 229 -3.56 8.29 -20.63
CA LEU A 229 -3.46 7.06 -19.85
C LEU A 229 -4.82 6.73 -19.21
N ASN A 230 -5.39 5.58 -19.53
CA ASN A 230 -6.44 4.98 -18.69
C ASN A 230 -5.78 3.95 -17.76
N TYR A 231 -6.21 3.93 -16.49
CA TYR A 231 -5.49 3.22 -15.42
C TYR A 231 -6.43 2.67 -14.36
N VAL A 232 -6.17 1.44 -13.88
CA VAL A 232 -6.72 0.91 -12.62
C VAL A 232 -5.56 0.45 -11.75
N GLY A 233 -5.26 1.23 -10.70
CA GLY A 233 -4.26 0.88 -9.70
C GLY A 233 -4.93 0.41 -8.42
N ALA A 234 -4.49 -0.73 -7.90
CA ALA A 234 -4.86 -1.25 -6.58
C ALA A 234 -3.73 -1.00 -5.58
N SER A 235 -4.04 -0.76 -4.30
CA SER A 235 -3.04 -0.69 -3.22
C SER A 235 -1.94 0.35 -3.50
N TYR A 236 -0.65 0.02 -3.44
CA TYR A 236 0.46 0.88 -3.92
C TYR A 236 0.27 1.45 -5.34
N GLY A 237 -0.45 0.73 -6.22
CA GLY A 237 -0.83 1.22 -7.54
C GLY A 237 -1.64 2.52 -7.47
N THR A 238 -2.30 2.82 -6.35
CA THR A 238 -2.95 4.11 -6.13
C THR A 238 -1.96 5.26 -5.96
N PHE A 239 -0.86 5.06 -5.23
CA PHE A 239 0.22 6.05 -5.09
C PHE A 239 0.97 6.24 -6.41
N LEU A 240 1.21 5.15 -7.15
CA LEU A 240 1.78 5.19 -8.50
C LEU A 240 0.89 5.93 -9.50
N GLY A 241 -0.42 5.65 -9.51
CA GLY A 241 -1.40 6.35 -10.35
C GLY A 241 -1.56 7.83 -9.97
N ALA A 242 -1.61 8.15 -8.68
CA ALA A 242 -1.62 9.54 -8.20
C ALA A 242 -0.33 10.27 -8.61
N THR A 243 0.85 9.64 -8.46
CA THR A 243 2.14 10.22 -8.89
C THR A 243 2.16 10.49 -10.40
N TYR A 244 1.64 9.57 -11.23
CA TYR A 244 1.42 9.83 -12.65
C TYR A 244 0.53 11.05 -12.87
N ALA A 245 -0.60 11.16 -12.16
CA ALA A 245 -1.53 12.28 -12.29
C ALA A 245 -0.95 13.62 -11.82
N GLY A 246 -0.07 13.61 -10.81
CA GLY A 246 0.68 14.78 -10.35
C GLY A 246 1.74 15.24 -11.36
N LEU A 247 2.50 14.29 -11.94
CA LEU A 247 3.53 14.58 -12.94
C LEU A 247 2.96 14.96 -14.32
N TYR A 248 1.84 14.35 -14.72
CA TYR A 248 1.29 14.43 -16.08
C TYR A 248 -0.23 14.68 -16.14
N PRO A 249 -0.79 15.68 -15.43
CA PRO A 249 -2.25 15.86 -15.27
C PRO A 249 -3.00 15.94 -16.60
N GLU A 250 -2.47 16.67 -17.58
CA GLU A 250 -3.09 16.77 -18.92
C GLU A 250 -3.19 15.42 -19.65
N ARG A 251 -2.30 14.47 -19.36
CA ARG A 251 -2.23 13.12 -19.97
C ARG A 251 -3.07 12.09 -19.21
N VAL A 252 -3.72 12.44 -18.11
CA VAL A 252 -4.69 11.58 -17.40
C VAL A 252 -5.94 11.36 -18.25
N GLY A 253 -6.31 10.09 -18.46
CA GLY A 253 -7.56 9.65 -19.09
C GLY A 253 -8.57 9.20 -18.03
N ARG A 254 -9.05 7.96 -18.11
CA ARG A 254 -9.91 7.36 -17.08
C ARG A 254 -9.05 6.61 -16.07
N MET A 255 -8.81 7.22 -14.91
CA MET A 255 -8.03 6.70 -13.79
C MET A 255 -8.91 6.29 -12.60
N VAL A 256 -8.70 5.08 -12.09
CA VAL A 256 -9.30 4.51 -10.88
C VAL A 256 -8.19 4.10 -9.92
N LEU A 257 -8.31 4.50 -8.66
CA LEU A 257 -7.33 4.26 -7.59
C LEU A 257 -8.05 3.54 -6.43
N ASP A 258 -7.93 2.21 -6.33
CA ASP A 258 -8.69 1.37 -5.41
C ASP A 258 -7.85 0.86 -4.23
N GLY A 259 -8.39 0.98 -3.01
CA GLY A 259 -7.63 0.81 -1.77
C GLY A 259 -6.54 1.87 -1.66
N ALA A 260 -6.92 3.15 -1.64
CA ALA A 260 -5.99 4.26 -1.83
C ALA A 260 -5.06 4.61 -0.65
N MET A 261 -3.78 4.84 -0.96
CA MET A 261 -2.76 5.39 -0.07
C MET A 261 -2.81 6.91 0.03
N ASP A 262 -2.33 7.45 1.16
CA ASP A 262 -2.17 8.91 1.37
C ASP A 262 -0.69 9.32 1.18
N PRO A 263 -0.37 10.12 0.15
CA PRO A 263 1.00 10.58 -0.12
C PRO A 263 1.62 11.49 0.97
N THR A 264 0.80 12.03 1.88
CA THR A 264 1.25 13.02 2.88
C THR A 264 1.83 12.40 4.16
N LEU A 265 1.71 11.09 4.34
CA LEU A 265 2.11 10.40 5.57
C LEU A 265 3.59 10.03 5.58
N SER A 266 4.26 10.24 6.72
CA SER A 266 5.58 9.64 6.96
C SER A 266 5.50 8.12 7.04
N ALA A 267 6.58 7.42 6.73
CA ALA A 267 6.65 5.96 6.85
C ALA A 267 6.25 5.45 8.25
N LYS A 268 6.56 6.21 9.32
CA LYS A 268 6.16 5.88 10.69
C LYS A 268 4.65 5.99 10.92
N GLU A 269 4.02 7.01 10.35
CA GLU A 269 2.57 7.17 10.43
C GLU A 269 1.86 6.13 9.60
N MET A 270 2.34 5.87 8.38
CA MET A 270 1.82 4.85 7.48
C MET A 270 1.81 3.45 8.12
N ASN A 271 2.93 3.03 8.75
CA ASN A 271 3.02 1.73 9.43
C ASN A 271 2.09 1.64 10.64
N ARG A 272 2.06 2.66 11.52
CA ARG A 272 1.15 2.72 12.69
C ARG A 272 -0.32 2.75 12.27
N ASP A 273 -0.63 3.39 11.14
CA ASP A 273 -1.98 3.46 10.60
C ASP A 273 -2.43 2.12 10.01
N GLN A 274 -1.54 1.38 9.32
CA GLN A 274 -1.75 -0.02 8.95
C GLN A 274 -1.94 -0.93 10.16
N THR A 275 -1.16 -0.76 11.24
CA THR A 275 -1.36 -1.52 12.49
C THR A 275 -2.81 -1.42 12.99
N ALA A 276 -3.41 -0.23 12.94
CA ALA A 276 -4.82 -0.03 13.29
C ALA A 276 -5.81 -0.60 12.24
N GLY A 277 -5.40 -0.67 10.97
CA GLY A 277 -6.16 -1.34 9.90
C GLY A 277 -6.25 -2.85 10.12
N PHE A 278 -5.12 -3.53 10.37
CA PHE A 278 -5.10 -4.96 10.67
C PHE A 278 -5.81 -5.30 11.99
N GLU A 279 -5.74 -4.45 13.03
CA GLU A 279 -6.62 -4.60 14.20
C GLU A 279 -8.10 -4.49 13.80
N THR A 280 -8.47 -3.54 12.94
CA THR A 280 -9.86 -3.36 12.50
C THR A 280 -10.40 -4.59 11.76
N ALA A 281 -9.64 -5.13 10.81
CA ALA A 281 -10.01 -6.34 10.07
C ALA A 281 -10.02 -7.59 10.97
N PHE A 282 -9.03 -7.73 11.87
CA PHE A 282 -9.02 -8.83 12.84
C PHE A 282 -10.18 -8.73 13.83
N GLN A 283 -10.59 -7.53 14.25
CA GLN A 283 -11.80 -7.32 15.04
C GLN A 283 -13.08 -7.62 14.24
N SER A 284 -13.08 -7.58 12.90
CA SER A 284 -14.20 -8.10 12.09
C SER A 284 -14.18 -9.63 12.06
N PHE A 285 -13.05 -10.25 11.71
CA PHE A 285 -12.86 -11.71 11.75
C PHE A 285 -13.22 -12.30 13.12
N ALA A 286 -12.82 -11.67 14.22
CA ALA A 286 -13.12 -12.12 15.57
C ALA A 286 -14.62 -12.04 15.89
N LYS A 287 -15.33 -10.99 15.45
CA LYS A 287 -16.80 -10.86 15.61
C LYS A 287 -17.58 -11.86 14.77
N ASP A 288 -17.03 -12.28 13.63
CA ASP A 288 -17.57 -13.38 12.84
C ASP A 288 -17.28 -14.72 13.53
N CYS A 289 -16.02 -15.03 13.82
CA CYS A 289 -15.57 -16.29 14.41
C CYS A 289 -16.34 -16.64 15.68
N VAL A 290 -16.52 -15.75 16.66
CA VAL A 290 -17.20 -16.09 17.92
C VAL A 290 -18.66 -16.55 17.75
N ARG A 291 -19.29 -16.34 16.58
CA ARG A 291 -20.62 -16.84 16.22
C ARG A 291 -20.61 -18.30 15.76
N HIS A 292 -19.46 -18.81 15.33
CA HIS A 292 -19.26 -20.19 14.90
C HIS A 292 -18.94 -21.09 16.11
N PRO A 293 -19.67 -22.20 16.33
CA PRO A 293 -19.50 -23.04 17.53
C PRO A 293 -18.14 -23.73 17.61
N ASP A 294 -17.45 -23.87 16.48
CA ASP A 294 -16.15 -24.51 16.30
C ASP A 294 -14.95 -23.53 16.36
N CYS A 295 -15.22 -22.23 16.49
CA CYS A 295 -14.22 -21.15 16.42
C CYS A 295 -12.97 -21.45 17.27
N PRO A 296 -11.77 -21.47 16.67
CA PRO A 296 -10.54 -21.84 17.37
C PRO A 296 -10.14 -20.84 18.46
N LEU A 297 -10.60 -19.60 18.36
CA LEU A 297 -10.41 -18.54 19.36
C LEU A 297 -11.57 -18.49 20.39
N GLY A 298 -12.46 -19.50 20.41
CA GLY A 298 -13.57 -19.62 21.33
C GLY A 298 -14.80 -18.77 20.97
N THR A 299 -15.91 -18.99 21.68
CA THR A 299 -17.25 -18.42 21.40
C THR A 299 -17.66 -17.33 22.41
N GLY A 300 -16.67 -16.62 22.96
CA GLY A 300 -16.88 -15.53 23.91
C GLY A 300 -17.14 -14.20 23.21
N SER A 301 -16.38 -13.17 23.58
CA SER A 301 -16.33 -11.89 22.87
C SER A 301 -15.14 -11.83 21.89
N ALA A 302 -15.21 -10.92 20.91
CA ALA A 302 -14.09 -10.66 20.01
C ALA A 302 -12.81 -10.27 20.77
N ALA A 303 -12.93 -9.55 21.90
CA ALA A 303 -11.81 -9.22 22.78
C ALA A 303 -11.20 -10.46 23.47
N ASP A 304 -11.98 -11.51 23.71
CA ASP A 304 -11.45 -12.79 24.22
C ASP A 304 -10.69 -13.54 23.13
N ALA A 305 -11.18 -13.48 21.88
CA ALA A 305 -10.48 -14.00 20.73
C ALA A 305 -9.14 -13.27 20.49
N SER A 306 -9.08 -11.94 20.67
CA SER A 306 -7.81 -11.18 20.62
C SER A 306 -6.80 -11.66 21.66
N ARG A 307 -7.23 -11.84 22.93
CA ARG A 307 -6.32 -12.30 24.00
C ARG A 307 -5.88 -13.75 23.77
N ARG A 308 -6.72 -14.59 23.18
CA ARG A 308 -6.38 -15.97 22.81
C ARG A 308 -5.43 -16.05 21.62
N LEU A 309 -5.57 -15.17 20.62
CA LEU A 309 -4.63 -15.11 19.51
C LEU A 309 -3.25 -14.63 19.98
N LYS A 310 -3.16 -13.55 20.76
CA LYS A 310 -1.87 -13.10 21.33
C LYS A 310 -1.24 -14.17 22.21
N SER A 311 -2.03 -14.84 23.06
CA SER A 311 -1.54 -15.94 23.90
C SER A 311 -1.09 -17.17 23.10
N PHE A 312 -1.55 -17.35 21.86
CA PHE A 312 -1.11 -18.43 20.96
C PHE A 312 0.18 -18.04 20.25
N PHE A 313 0.32 -16.79 19.79
CA PHE A 313 1.56 -16.27 19.24
C PHE A 313 2.72 -16.40 20.26
N THR A 314 2.53 -15.93 21.51
CA THR A 314 3.51 -16.09 22.60
C THR A 314 3.75 -17.57 23.03
N GLU A 315 2.94 -18.52 22.57
CA GLU A 315 3.25 -19.95 22.69
C GLU A 315 4.16 -20.42 21.54
N LEU A 316 3.92 -19.93 20.32
CA LEU A 316 4.68 -20.29 19.12
C LEU A 316 6.08 -19.69 19.05
N ASP A 317 6.28 -18.47 19.56
CA ASP A 317 7.61 -17.90 19.81
C ASP A 317 8.48 -18.90 20.60
N ARG A 318 8.03 -19.23 21.81
CA ARG A 318 8.74 -20.10 22.75
C ARG A 318 8.80 -21.56 22.33
N THR A 319 7.85 -22.03 21.52
CA THR A 319 7.76 -23.42 21.07
C THR A 319 7.13 -23.52 19.67
N PRO A 320 7.93 -23.31 18.61
CA PRO A 320 7.46 -23.44 17.24
C PRO A 320 6.95 -24.85 16.91
N ILE A 321 5.76 -24.94 16.33
CA ILE A 321 5.06 -26.21 16.05
C ILE A 321 5.44 -26.81 14.68
N PRO A 322 5.34 -28.14 14.49
CA PRO A 322 5.59 -28.78 13.21
C PRO A 322 4.54 -28.42 12.15
N THR A 323 4.93 -28.56 10.88
CA THR A 323 4.17 -28.10 9.69
C THR A 323 4.11 -29.15 8.57
N GLY A 324 4.92 -30.21 8.65
CA GLY A 324 5.14 -31.15 7.54
C GLY A 324 5.97 -30.58 6.36
N ASP A 325 6.46 -29.35 6.44
CA ASP A 325 7.22 -28.69 5.38
C ASP A 325 8.48 -29.47 4.96
N PRO A 326 8.68 -29.79 3.66
CA PRO A 326 9.86 -30.52 3.19
C PRO A 326 11.20 -29.78 3.39
N SER A 327 11.17 -28.46 3.61
CA SER A 327 12.38 -27.66 3.93
C SER A 327 12.73 -27.71 5.42
N GLY A 328 11.86 -28.29 6.26
CA GLY A 328 12.02 -28.43 7.71
C GLY A 328 11.56 -27.21 8.53
N ARG A 329 10.87 -26.25 7.91
CA ARG A 329 10.43 -25.00 8.58
C ARG A 329 9.37 -25.27 9.63
N LYS A 330 9.44 -24.59 10.77
CA LYS A 330 8.44 -24.67 11.84
C LYS A 330 7.58 -23.41 11.86
N LEU A 331 6.35 -23.51 12.35
CA LEU A 331 5.53 -22.35 12.58
C LEU A 331 5.86 -21.75 13.96
N GLY A 332 6.73 -20.73 13.96
CA GLY A 332 6.93 -19.81 15.09
C GLY A 332 6.02 -18.58 15.00
N GLU A 333 6.15 -17.62 15.93
CA GLU A 333 5.31 -16.41 15.97
C GLU A 333 5.35 -15.62 14.65
N ALA A 334 6.52 -15.31 14.10
CA ALA A 334 6.65 -14.51 12.88
C ALA A 334 5.83 -15.06 11.69
N LEU A 335 5.94 -16.35 11.38
CA LEU A 335 5.19 -16.99 10.30
C LEU A 335 3.69 -17.14 10.62
N ALA A 336 3.32 -17.35 11.88
CA ALA A 336 1.90 -17.40 12.27
C ALA A 336 1.23 -16.02 12.17
N THR A 337 1.93 -14.98 12.59
CA THR A 337 1.52 -13.58 12.45
C THR A 337 1.32 -13.23 10.97
N THR A 338 2.29 -13.52 10.10
CA THR A 338 2.13 -13.32 8.65
C THR A 338 0.98 -14.16 8.06
N GLY A 339 0.81 -15.42 8.49
CA GLY A 339 -0.31 -16.26 8.05
C GLY A 339 -1.69 -15.73 8.44
N VAL A 340 -1.82 -15.11 9.63
CA VAL A 340 -3.06 -14.42 10.04
C VAL A 340 -3.27 -13.14 9.23
N ILE A 341 -2.22 -12.34 9.06
CA ILE A 341 -2.20 -11.08 8.28
C ILE A 341 -2.68 -11.33 6.84
N ALA A 342 -2.16 -12.36 6.17
CA ALA A 342 -2.55 -12.74 4.82
C ALA A 342 -4.07 -12.91 4.67
N ALA A 343 -4.69 -13.63 5.61
CA ALA A 343 -6.13 -13.87 5.61
C ALA A 343 -6.99 -12.69 6.11
N MET A 344 -6.39 -11.56 6.50
CA MET A 344 -7.14 -10.31 6.76
C MET A 344 -7.43 -9.51 5.48
N TYR A 345 -6.70 -9.75 4.39
CA TYR A 345 -6.89 -9.04 3.12
C TYR A 345 -8.24 -9.35 2.45
N ASP A 346 -8.79 -10.56 2.64
CA ASP A 346 -10.08 -10.94 2.06
C ASP A 346 -10.96 -11.69 3.09
N GLU A 347 -12.25 -11.33 3.14
CA GLU A 347 -13.24 -12.00 4.01
C GLU A 347 -13.54 -13.44 3.54
N GLY A 348 -13.25 -13.77 2.27
CA GLY A 348 -13.30 -15.15 1.77
C GLY A 348 -12.30 -16.09 2.46
N GLU A 349 -11.14 -15.57 2.90
CA GLU A 349 -10.11 -16.36 3.59
C GLU A 349 -10.45 -16.68 5.05
N TRP A 350 -11.48 -16.06 5.64
CA TRP A 350 -11.83 -16.27 7.05
C TRP A 350 -12.21 -17.72 7.39
N ALA A 351 -12.78 -18.47 6.44
CA ALA A 351 -13.04 -19.90 6.61
C ALA A 351 -11.75 -20.73 6.62
N GLN A 352 -10.80 -20.42 5.72
CA GLN A 352 -9.48 -21.05 5.67
C GLN A 352 -8.69 -20.74 6.95
N LEU A 353 -8.70 -19.48 7.41
CA LEU A 353 -8.07 -19.05 8.66
C LEU A 353 -8.65 -19.75 9.90
N ARG A 354 -9.97 -19.92 9.98
CA ARG A 354 -10.61 -20.72 11.05
C ARG A 354 -10.11 -22.16 11.07
N SER A 355 -9.97 -22.79 9.90
CA SER A 355 -9.41 -24.14 9.77
C SER A 355 -7.94 -24.18 10.20
N ALA A 356 -7.11 -23.27 9.69
CA ALA A 356 -5.69 -23.19 9.98
C ALA A 356 -5.39 -22.96 11.48
N LEU A 357 -6.04 -21.99 12.10
CA LEU A 357 -5.97 -21.74 13.55
C LEU A 357 -6.49 -22.95 14.35
N SER A 358 -7.52 -23.66 13.86
CA SER A 358 -8.05 -24.86 14.53
C SER A 358 -7.02 -26.01 14.54
N SER A 359 -6.36 -26.30 13.42
CA SER A 359 -5.28 -27.28 13.38
C SER A 359 -4.09 -26.87 14.26
N ALA A 360 -3.67 -25.61 14.18
CA ALA A 360 -2.49 -25.13 14.89
C ALA A 360 -2.68 -25.09 16.42
N ILE A 361 -3.85 -24.63 16.89
CA ILE A 361 -4.15 -24.55 18.33
C ILE A 361 -4.51 -25.92 18.92
N LYS A 362 -5.38 -26.71 18.25
CA LYS A 362 -5.93 -27.97 18.81
C LYS A 362 -5.04 -29.18 18.55
N ASN A 363 -4.43 -29.27 17.36
CA ASN A 363 -3.67 -30.44 16.91
C ASN A 363 -2.15 -30.22 16.89
N LYS A 364 -1.69 -28.99 17.14
CA LYS A 364 -0.27 -28.55 17.00
C LYS A 364 0.29 -28.80 15.59
N ASP A 365 -0.57 -28.66 14.58
CA ASP A 365 -0.26 -28.71 13.16
C ASP A 365 -0.30 -27.30 12.56
N GLY A 366 0.89 -26.76 12.24
CA GLY A 366 1.05 -25.42 11.68
C GLY A 366 0.91 -25.32 10.16
N ALA A 367 0.64 -26.42 9.44
CA ALA A 367 0.67 -26.46 7.97
C ALA A 367 -0.23 -25.39 7.31
N GLY A 368 -1.45 -25.20 7.83
CA GLY A 368 -2.41 -24.23 7.27
C GLY A 368 -2.00 -22.77 7.44
N LEU A 369 -1.35 -22.41 8.56
CA LEU A 369 -0.84 -21.04 8.77
C LEU A 369 0.46 -20.82 7.99
N LEU A 370 1.29 -21.85 7.83
CA LEU A 370 2.46 -21.81 6.96
C LEU A 370 2.06 -21.55 5.51
N ALA A 371 1.04 -22.25 4.99
CA ALA A 371 0.55 -22.06 3.62
C ALA A 371 0.02 -20.62 3.38
N LEU A 372 -0.68 -20.03 4.34
CA LEU A 372 -1.09 -18.62 4.29
C LEU A 372 0.12 -17.67 4.31
N SER A 373 1.15 -17.97 5.12
CA SER A 373 2.39 -17.17 5.14
C SER A 373 3.22 -17.30 3.87
N ASP A 374 3.27 -18.49 3.26
CA ASP A 374 3.94 -18.73 1.97
C ASP A 374 3.24 -18.01 0.82
N SER A 375 1.90 -17.93 0.87
CA SER A 375 1.12 -17.13 -0.08
C SER A 375 1.39 -15.63 0.04
N TYR A 376 1.71 -15.13 1.24
CA TYR A 376 2.07 -13.72 1.47
C TYR A 376 3.49 -13.39 0.98
N TYR A 377 4.45 -14.29 1.20
CA TYR A 377 5.83 -14.13 0.76
C TYR A 377 6.08 -14.54 -0.71
N GLU A 378 5.04 -14.95 -1.45
CA GLU A 378 5.12 -15.57 -2.79
C GLU A 378 6.16 -16.72 -2.87
N ARG A 379 6.16 -17.61 -1.87
CA ARG A 379 7.07 -18.76 -1.78
C ARG A 379 6.50 -19.99 -2.49
N GLY A 380 7.26 -20.55 -3.42
CA GLY A 380 6.96 -21.81 -4.09
C GLY A 380 7.14 -23.04 -3.20
N GLY A 381 6.47 -24.14 -3.57
CA GLY A 381 6.62 -25.45 -2.90
C GLY A 381 8.00 -26.10 -3.09
N ASP A 382 8.81 -25.59 -4.02
CA ASP A 382 10.23 -25.93 -4.22
C ASP A 382 11.19 -25.08 -3.35
N GLY A 383 10.66 -24.06 -2.66
CA GLY A 383 11.42 -23.12 -1.86
C GLY A 383 11.98 -21.91 -2.60
N THR A 384 11.63 -21.71 -3.87
CA THR A 384 11.90 -20.44 -4.56
C THR A 384 10.98 -19.32 -4.04
N TYR A 385 11.43 -18.08 -4.10
CA TYR A 385 10.60 -16.90 -3.81
C TYR A 385 10.46 -16.03 -5.06
N ALA A 386 9.25 -15.52 -5.33
CA ALA A 386 9.11 -14.42 -6.28
C ALA A 386 9.63 -13.10 -5.67
N ASN A 387 10.01 -12.15 -6.52
CA ASN A 387 10.80 -11.00 -6.07
C ASN A 387 10.01 -9.87 -5.38
N LEU A 388 8.71 -10.05 -5.12
CA LEU A 388 7.83 -9.04 -4.53
C LEU A 388 8.42 -8.42 -3.27
N MET A 389 8.92 -9.21 -2.33
CA MET A 389 9.47 -8.68 -1.07
C MET A 389 10.77 -7.89 -1.25
N ALA A 390 11.60 -8.28 -2.22
CA ALA A 390 12.83 -7.57 -2.57
C ALA A 390 12.53 -6.22 -3.22
N ALA A 391 11.59 -6.20 -4.16
CA ALA A 391 11.11 -4.98 -4.79
C ALA A 391 10.33 -4.08 -3.81
N ASN A 392 9.53 -4.66 -2.90
CA ASN A 392 8.75 -3.92 -1.91
C ASN A 392 9.65 -3.05 -1.02
N ALA A 393 10.69 -3.66 -0.44
CA ALA A 393 11.68 -2.95 0.35
C ALA A 393 12.43 -1.90 -0.49
N ALA A 394 12.84 -2.25 -1.71
CA ALA A 394 13.60 -1.34 -2.58
C ALA A 394 12.84 -0.08 -2.99
N VAL A 395 11.54 -0.20 -3.27
CA VAL A 395 10.67 0.93 -3.58
C VAL A 395 10.37 1.74 -2.31
N ASN A 396 9.85 1.10 -1.26
CA ASN A 396 9.41 1.79 -0.05
C ASN A 396 10.56 2.53 0.67
N CYS A 397 11.76 1.96 0.73
CA CYS A 397 12.93 2.59 1.35
C CYS A 397 13.60 3.66 0.47
N LEU A 398 13.17 3.82 -0.79
CA LEU A 398 13.60 4.87 -1.71
C LEU A 398 12.59 6.01 -1.79
N ASP A 399 11.29 5.70 -1.77
CA ASP A 399 10.20 6.69 -1.85
C ASP A 399 10.00 7.50 -0.56
N LEU A 400 10.37 6.95 0.61
CA LEU A 400 10.22 7.63 1.91
C LEU A 400 11.43 7.45 2.82
N PRO A 401 11.78 8.45 3.65
CA PRO A 401 12.77 8.29 4.72
C PRO A 401 12.32 7.20 5.72
N PRO A 402 13.25 6.44 6.32
CA PRO A 402 12.91 5.33 7.20
C PRO A 402 12.12 5.79 8.43
N ALA A 403 11.14 4.99 8.85
CA ALA A 403 10.27 5.27 9.99
C ALA A 403 11.04 5.48 11.31
N PHE A 404 12.21 4.84 11.43
CA PHE A 404 13.08 4.83 12.60
C PHE A 404 14.55 5.00 12.20
N LYS A 405 15.41 5.40 13.15
CA LYS A 405 16.87 5.53 12.93
C LYS A 405 17.67 4.50 13.74
N SER A 406 17.01 3.82 14.68
CA SER A 406 17.59 2.85 15.60
C SER A 406 16.51 2.00 16.28
N PRO A 407 16.86 0.82 16.84
CA PRO A 407 16.00 0.06 17.75
C PRO A 407 15.43 0.86 18.92
N ASN A 408 16.12 1.92 19.38
CA ASN A 408 15.64 2.75 20.48
C ASN A 408 14.45 3.62 20.06
N ASP A 409 14.38 4.04 18.78
CA ASP A 409 13.23 4.79 18.26
C ASP A 409 11.98 3.91 18.13
N VAL A 410 12.18 2.60 17.88
CA VAL A 410 11.13 1.57 17.90
C VAL A 410 10.63 1.37 19.32
N LYS A 411 11.53 1.11 20.29
CA LYS A 411 11.18 0.94 21.71
C LYS A 411 10.45 2.18 22.28
N ALA A 412 10.80 3.39 21.82
CA ALA A 412 10.08 4.62 22.16
C ALA A 412 8.71 4.79 21.46
N ALA A 413 8.42 4.03 20.41
CA ALA A 413 7.17 4.06 19.65
C ALA A 413 6.20 2.93 19.99
N LEU A 414 6.67 1.81 20.57
CA LEU A 414 5.85 0.64 20.92
C LEU A 414 4.50 0.98 21.56
N PRO A 415 4.40 1.84 22.61
CA PRO A 415 3.11 2.16 23.23
C PRO A 415 2.09 2.86 22.31
N SER A 416 2.53 3.42 21.18
CA SER A 416 1.65 3.99 20.15
C SER A 416 1.19 2.97 19.10
N PHE A 417 1.96 1.89 18.88
CA PHE A 417 1.60 0.79 18.00
C PHE A 417 0.78 -0.28 18.75
N GLU A 418 1.12 -0.64 19.98
CA GLU A 418 0.30 -1.52 20.84
C GLU A 418 -1.11 -0.93 21.09
N LYS A 419 -1.21 0.41 21.16
CA LYS A 419 -2.50 1.11 21.23
C LYS A 419 -3.27 1.08 19.90
N ALA A 420 -2.58 0.91 18.77
CA ALA A 420 -3.19 0.75 17.45
C ALA A 420 -3.65 -0.70 17.22
N SER A 421 -2.86 -1.69 17.65
CA SER A 421 -3.24 -3.10 17.75
C SER A 421 -2.61 -3.75 18.99
N PRO A 422 -3.41 -4.22 19.96
CA PRO A 422 -2.89 -5.00 21.08
C PRO A 422 -2.29 -6.35 20.64
N VAL A 423 -2.69 -6.86 19.47
CA VAL A 423 -2.24 -8.14 18.89
C VAL A 423 -0.97 -7.97 18.06
N PHE A 424 -0.97 -7.06 17.08
CA PHE A 424 0.08 -6.93 16.07
C PHE A 424 1.05 -5.75 16.29
N GLY A 425 0.78 -4.89 17.27
CA GLY A 425 1.48 -3.61 17.41
C GLY A 425 2.98 -3.71 17.60
N ASP A 426 3.45 -4.70 18.35
CA ASP A 426 4.87 -4.92 18.62
C ASP A 426 5.61 -5.31 17.33
N ALA A 427 5.17 -6.39 16.69
CA ALA A 427 5.66 -6.86 15.39
C ALA A 427 5.69 -5.77 14.31
N PHE A 428 4.62 -4.97 14.18
CA PHE A 428 4.55 -3.89 13.18
C PHE A 428 5.50 -2.72 13.48
N ALA A 429 5.77 -2.43 14.76
CA ALA A 429 6.75 -1.40 15.13
C ALA A 429 8.18 -1.85 14.76
N TRP A 430 8.50 -3.13 15.00
CA TRP A 430 9.81 -3.71 14.68
C TRP A 430 10.04 -3.96 13.20
N LEU A 431 9.03 -4.43 12.45
CA LEU A 431 9.10 -4.60 11.00
C LEU A 431 9.43 -3.28 10.28
N ALA A 432 8.91 -2.16 10.76
CA ALA A 432 9.16 -0.81 10.23
C ALA A 432 10.60 -0.28 10.49
N LEU A 433 11.47 -1.04 11.16
CA LEU A 433 12.92 -0.77 11.26
C LEU A 433 13.69 -1.16 9.97
N ASN A 434 13.09 -1.96 9.07
CA ASN A 434 13.77 -2.52 7.89
C ASN A 434 14.56 -1.49 7.06
N CYS A 435 13.97 -0.34 6.72
CA CYS A 435 14.60 0.70 5.91
C CYS A 435 15.74 1.45 6.63
N THR A 436 15.89 1.33 7.95
CA THR A 436 16.99 1.95 8.72
C THR A 436 18.36 1.43 8.27
N TYR A 437 18.42 0.24 7.66
CA TYR A 437 19.65 -0.40 7.20
C TYR A 437 19.76 -0.47 5.67
N TRP A 438 18.91 0.25 4.93
CA TRP A 438 18.91 0.21 3.46
C TRP A 438 20.20 0.85 2.88
N PRO A 439 20.84 0.27 1.84
CA PRO A 439 22.12 0.73 1.33
C PRO A 439 22.01 2.06 0.55
N VAL A 440 20.82 2.35 0.01
CA VAL A 440 20.51 3.58 -0.73
C VAL A 440 19.68 4.50 0.15
N LYS A 441 19.93 5.81 0.09
CA LYS A 441 19.12 6.82 0.76
C LYS A 441 17.83 7.08 -0.01
N ALA A 442 16.73 7.31 0.73
CA ALA A 442 15.49 7.81 0.15
C ALA A 442 15.71 9.08 -0.69
N THR A 443 14.99 9.17 -1.80
CA THR A 443 14.94 10.31 -2.72
C THR A 443 13.58 11.02 -2.71
N GLY A 444 12.52 10.36 -2.21
CA GLY A 444 11.22 10.97 -1.94
C GLY A 444 11.04 11.39 -0.48
N GLU A 445 10.03 12.23 -0.25
CA GLU A 445 9.55 12.72 1.05
C GLU A 445 8.01 12.81 1.03
N PRO A 446 7.31 12.82 2.18
CA PRO A 446 5.84 12.93 2.22
C PRO A 446 5.36 14.27 1.66
N HIS A 447 4.43 14.24 0.70
CA HIS A 447 4.01 15.41 -0.08
C HIS A 447 2.53 15.33 -0.47
N ARG A 448 1.92 16.43 -0.89
CA ARG A 448 0.55 16.42 -1.45
C ARG A 448 0.56 16.09 -2.94
N ILE A 449 -0.48 15.43 -3.42
CA ILE A 449 -0.70 15.22 -4.87
C ILE A 449 -2.02 15.87 -5.28
N GLU A 450 -1.94 17.04 -5.92
CA GLU A 450 -3.12 17.80 -6.33
C GLU A 450 -3.59 17.51 -7.77
N ALA A 451 -2.71 17.00 -8.64
CA ALA A 451 -3.01 16.65 -10.04
C ALA A 451 -3.75 17.76 -10.84
N LYS A 452 -3.41 19.03 -10.60
CA LYS A 452 -4.11 20.21 -11.11
C LYS A 452 -4.39 20.15 -12.61
N GLY A 453 -5.67 20.18 -12.99
CA GLY A 453 -6.12 20.10 -14.38
C GLY A 453 -6.28 18.68 -14.97
N ALA A 454 -6.12 17.62 -14.16
CA ALA A 454 -6.42 16.25 -14.58
C ALA A 454 -7.92 16.03 -14.85
N ALA A 455 -8.23 15.09 -15.75
CA ALA A 455 -9.59 14.56 -15.87
C ALA A 455 -10.03 13.89 -14.54
N PRO A 456 -11.33 13.83 -14.20
CA PRO A 456 -11.80 13.36 -12.90
C PRO A 456 -11.24 12.00 -12.51
N ILE A 457 -10.78 11.84 -11.27
CA ILE A 457 -10.11 10.62 -10.78
C ILE A 457 -10.99 9.94 -9.75
N VAL A 458 -11.34 8.67 -9.97
CA VAL A 458 -12.16 7.89 -9.04
C VAL A 458 -11.25 7.23 -8.00
N VAL A 459 -11.38 7.65 -6.74
CA VAL A 459 -10.67 7.09 -5.59
C VAL A 459 -11.63 6.17 -4.86
N VAL A 460 -11.27 4.91 -4.67
CA VAL A 460 -12.12 3.88 -4.03
C VAL A 460 -11.52 3.50 -2.68
N GLY A 461 -12.37 3.44 -1.65
CA GLY A 461 -11.95 3.10 -0.30
C GLY A 461 -12.93 2.15 0.40
N THR A 462 -12.41 1.06 0.95
CA THR A 462 -13.18 0.09 1.74
C THR A 462 -13.19 0.49 3.22
N THR A 463 -14.36 0.52 3.86
CA THR A 463 -14.51 1.10 5.22
C THR A 463 -13.71 0.39 6.30
N ARG A 464 -13.34 -0.88 6.09
CA ARG A 464 -12.56 -1.71 7.01
C ARG A 464 -11.39 -2.37 6.27
N ASP A 465 -10.78 -1.62 5.34
CA ASP A 465 -9.55 -2.00 4.66
C ASP A 465 -8.39 -2.15 5.68
N PRO A 466 -7.67 -3.29 5.73
CA PRO A 466 -6.56 -3.48 6.65
C PRO A 466 -5.27 -2.76 6.22
N ALA A 467 -5.01 -2.69 4.91
CA ALA A 467 -3.72 -2.33 4.35
C ALA A 467 -3.68 -0.87 3.88
N THR A 468 -4.81 -0.32 3.43
CA THR A 468 -4.97 1.10 3.10
C THR A 468 -6.24 1.68 3.76
N PRO A 469 -6.18 1.94 5.08
CA PRO A 469 -7.36 2.32 5.87
C PRO A 469 -8.15 3.49 5.26
N TYR A 470 -9.49 3.36 5.21
CA TYR A 470 -10.43 4.28 4.54
C TYR A 470 -10.13 5.79 4.63
N ARG A 471 -9.58 6.27 5.75
CA ARG A 471 -9.15 7.68 5.91
C ARG A 471 -8.14 8.13 4.86
N TRP A 472 -7.27 7.25 4.37
CA TRP A 472 -6.30 7.54 3.31
C TRP A 472 -6.99 7.76 1.96
N ALA A 473 -8.01 6.97 1.63
CA ALA A 473 -8.83 7.20 0.45
C ALA A 473 -9.61 8.52 0.53
N GLN A 474 -10.11 8.89 1.72
CA GLN A 474 -10.70 10.22 1.94
C GLN A 474 -9.67 11.35 1.77
N ALA A 475 -8.44 11.16 2.27
CA ALA A 475 -7.37 12.14 2.16
C ALA A 475 -6.87 12.33 0.72
N LEU A 476 -6.64 11.25 -0.03
CA LEU A 476 -6.24 11.34 -1.44
C LEU A 476 -7.35 11.96 -2.30
N ALA A 477 -8.62 11.55 -2.11
CA ALA A 477 -9.75 12.15 -2.82
C ALA A 477 -9.88 13.66 -2.54
N GLY A 478 -9.61 14.10 -1.31
CA GLY A 478 -9.59 15.51 -0.92
C GLY A 478 -8.32 16.29 -1.26
N GLN A 479 -7.25 15.62 -1.72
CA GLN A 479 -6.03 16.27 -2.22
C GLN A 479 -6.14 16.63 -3.69
N LEU A 480 -6.77 15.77 -4.51
CA LEU A 480 -6.85 15.88 -5.96
C LEU A 480 -7.89 16.93 -6.40
N ASP A 481 -7.49 17.91 -7.23
CA ASP A 481 -8.35 18.98 -7.78
C ASP A 481 -9.64 18.45 -8.47
N SER A 482 -9.59 17.22 -8.98
CA SER A 482 -10.70 16.54 -9.65
C SER A 482 -10.96 15.13 -9.07
N GLY A 483 -10.62 14.91 -7.80
CA GLY A 483 -10.91 13.67 -7.09
C GLY A 483 -12.42 13.39 -6.93
N THR A 484 -12.78 12.11 -6.76
CA THR A 484 -14.14 11.66 -6.50
C THR A 484 -14.11 10.38 -5.68
N LEU A 485 -14.65 10.41 -4.46
CA LEU A 485 -14.63 9.29 -3.52
C LEU A 485 -15.81 8.32 -3.76
N LEU A 486 -15.48 7.05 -3.99
CA LEU A 486 -16.40 5.92 -3.99
C LEU A 486 -16.14 5.04 -2.77
N THR A 487 -17.12 4.85 -1.90
CA THR A 487 -16.98 4.02 -0.69
C THR A 487 -17.56 2.63 -0.88
N TYR A 488 -16.79 1.58 -0.55
CA TYR A 488 -17.31 0.25 -0.27
C TYR A 488 -17.47 0.06 1.26
N VAL A 489 -18.65 -0.31 1.73
CA VAL A 489 -18.98 -0.44 3.17
C VAL A 489 -18.69 -1.86 3.71
N GLY A 490 -17.76 -2.58 3.08
CA GLY A 490 -17.32 -3.93 3.46
C GLY A 490 -16.03 -3.98 4.29
N ASP A 491 -15.53 -5.22 4.42
CA ASP A 491 -14.21 -5.60 4.95
C ASP A 491 -13.24 -5.99 3.81
N GLY A 492 -11.97 -6.18 4.16
CA GLY A 492 -10.91 -6.58 3.22
C GLY A 492 -10.37 -5.42 2.38
N HIS A 493 -9.33 -5.72 1.61
CA HIS A 493 -8.53 -4.75 0.86
C HIS A 493 -9.07 -4.55 -0.57
N THR A 494 -9.19 -3.30 -1.03
CA THR A 494 -9.78 -2.93 -2.35
C THR A 494 -11.24 -3.38 -2.53
N ALA A 495 -11.89 -3.07 -3.67
CA ALA A 495 -13.30 -3.41 -3.90
C ALA A 495 -13.67 -3.83 -5.35
N TYR A 496 -12.91 -3.44 -6.38
CA TYR A 496 -13.32 -3.63 -7.78
C TYR A 496 -13.17 -5.09 -8.26
N GLY A 497 -14.26 -5.64 -8.81
CA GLY A 497 -14.37 -7.05 -9.18
C GLY A 497 -14.62 -8.00 -7.99
N ARG A 498 -14.67 -7.49 -6.75
CA ARG A 498 -14.86 -8.28 -5.52
C ARG A 498 -16.35 -8.52 -5.16
N GLY A 499 -17.26 -8.36 -6.13
CA GLY A 499 -18.65 -8.82 -6.05
C GLY A 499 -19.71 -7.77 -5.71
N SER A 500 -19.35 -6.58 -5.23
CA SER A 500 -20.33 -5.48 -5.07
C SER A 500 -20.74 -4.93 -6.45
N ALA A 501 -21.91 -5.34 -6.93
CA ALA A 501 -22.49 -4.84 -8.16
C ALA A 501 -22.68 -3.31 -8.17
N CYS A 502 -22.76 -2.66 -6.99
CA CYS A 502 -22.84 -1.21 -6.87
C CYS A 502 -21.48 -0.52 -7.14
N ILE A 503 -20.38 -1.09 -6.63
CA ILE A 503 -19.01 -0.66 -6.93
C ILE A 503 -18.70 -0.91 -8.41
N ASP A 504 -18.89 -2.15 -8.87
CA ASP A 504 -18.56 -2.56 -10.24
C ASP A 504 -19.34 -1.74 -11.26
N SER A 505 -20.64 -1.49 -11.05
CA SER A 505 -21.42 -0.64 -11.99
C SER A 505 -20.96 0.81 -12.00
N ALA A 506 -20.52 1.37 -10.86
CA ALA A 506 -19.98 2.73 -10.80
C ALA A 506 -18.67 2.85 -11.57
N ILE A 507 -17.75 1.91 -11.33
CA ILE A 507 -16.43 1.88 -11.97
C ILE A 507 -16.57 1.56 -13.46
N ASN A 508 -17.47 0.64 -13.84
CA ASN A 508 -17.77 0.34 -15.25
C ASN A 508 -18.32 1.56 -16.00
N THR A 509 -19.27 2.30 -15.42
CA THR A 509 -19.84 3.52 -16.06
C THR A 509 -18.75 4.57 -16.28
N TYR A 510 -17.87 4.77 -15.31
CA TYR A 510 -16.73 5.66 -15.44
C TYR A 510 -15.72 5.17 -16.49
N LEU A 511 -15.32 3.90 -16.45
CA LEU A 511 -14.37 3.31 -17.38
C LEU A 511 -14.91 3.23 -18.82
N LEU A 512 -16.22 3.08 -19.04
CA LEU A 512 -16.82 2.94 -20.37
C LEU A 512 -17.28 4.27 -20.97
N ASP A 513 -17.97 5.09 -20.17
CA ASP A 513 -18.66 6.29 -20.62
C ASP A 513 -17.95 7.58 -20.16
N GLY A 514 -17.08 7.50 -19.15
CA GLY A 514 -16.30 8.63 -18.64
C GLY A 514 -17.05 9.47 -17.60
N THR A 515 -18.20 8.99 -17.13
CA THR A 515 -19.00 9.64 -16.09
C THR A 515 -18.58 9.09 -14.73
N PRO A 516 -17.90 9.86 -13.87
CA PRO A 516 -17.57 9.41 -12.51
C PRO A 516 -18.85 9.23 -11.68
N PRO A 517 -18.80 8.47 -10.57
CA PRO A 517 -19.88 8.51 -9.58
C PRO A 517 -20.03 9.93 -9.00
N ASN A 518 -21.15 10.21 -8.34
CA ASN A 518 -21.23 11.38 -7.47
C ASN A 518 -20.19 11.24 -6.35
N ASP A 519 -19.54 12.33 -5.97
CA ASP A 519 -18.61 12.31 -4.84
C ASP A 519 -19.29 11.87 -3.54
N GLY A 520 -18.55 11.13 -2.72
CA GLY A 520 -19.07 10.49 -1.51
C GLY A 520 -20.09 9.37 -1.75
N LYS A 521 -20.26 8.87 -2.99
CA LYS A 521 -21.16 7.73 -3.26
C LYS A 521 -20.76 6.53 -2.40
N ARG A 522 -21.74 5.91 -1.74
CA ARG A 522 -21.56 4.71 -0.92
C ARG A 522 -22.23 3.50 -1.55
N CYS A 523 -21.57 2.36 -1.45
CA CYS A 523 -22.01 1.05 -1.89
C CYS A 523 -21.79 0.03 -0.79
N SER A 524 -22.59 -1.04 -0.81
CA SER A 524 -22.39 -2.27 -0.04
C SER A 524 -22.35 -3.48 -0.97
#